data_AF-A0AAD8C2T7-F1
#
_entry.id   AF-A0AAD8C2T7-F1
#
_cell.length_a   1.000
_cell.length_b   1.000
_cell.length_c   1.000
_cell.angle_alpha   90.00
_cell.angle_beta   90.00
_cell.angle_gamma   90.00
#
_symmetry.space_group_name_H-M   'P 1'
#
loop_
_entity.id
_entity.type
_entity.pdbx_description
1 polymer ?
#
loop_
_entity_poly.entity_id
_entity_poly.type
_entity_poly.pdbx_seq_one_letter_code
_entity_poly.pdbx_strand_id
1 'polypeptide(L)'
;MDKVDDKSNVASEKDENLISNKEQSNSFDDKNWLCSDLNVFLESVDLKRLDEKEICIHKKHQEALKNMKETYKDPETGYKVFTRLAHLKRGKCCGNACRHCPFGQVAAPENRKKKFNTAFYY
;
A
#
# COMPACT_ATOMS: atom_id res chain seq x y z
N MET A 1 -31.44 13.11 68.43
CA MET A 1 -31.27 14.35 67.67
C MET A 1 -30.20 14.10 66.63
N ASP A 2 -30.43 14.06 65.33
CA ASP A 2 -31.65 14.19 64.53
C ASP A 2 -31.46 13.35 63.26
N LYS A 3 -32.55 12.72 62.83
CA LYS A 3 -32.70 12.09 61.50
C LYS A 3 -33.03 13.17 60.47
N VAL A 4 -32.56 13.00 59.23
CA VAL A 4 -33.32 13.02 57.96
C VAL A 4 -32.29 12.83 56.83
N ASP A 5 -32.29 11.71 56.10
CA ASP A 5 -33.12 11.39 54.92
C ASP A 5 -32.85 12.41 53.79
N ASP A 6 -32.51 12.05 52.54
CA ASP A 6 -33.35 11.25 51.65
C ASP A 6 -32.64 11.02 50.30
N LYS A 7 -32.82 9.81 49.73
CA LYS A 7 -33.12 9.48 48.30
C LYS A 7 -32.17 9.96 47.19
N SER A 8 -31.92 9.24 46.10
CA SER A 8 -32.46 8.02 45.47
C SER A 8 -31.61 7.86 44.19
N ASN A 9 -31.03 6.69 43.92
CA ASN A 9 -31.54 5.61 43.06
C ASN A 9 -31.63 5.91 41.54
N VAL A 10 -31.33 4.85 40.79
CA VAL A 10 -31.73 4.51 39.41
C VAL A 10 -30.69 4.75 38.30
N ALA A 11 -30.19 3.60 37.81
CA ALA A 11 -30.03 3.12 36.43
C ALA A 11 -29.31 4.05 35.42
N SER A 12 -28.70 3.59 34.33
CA SER A 12 -28.98 2.46 33.44
C SER A 12 -27.82 2.37 32.44
N GLU A 13 -27.53 1.14 32.03
CA GLU A 13 -27.34 0.74 30.62
C GLU A 13 -26.28 1.43 29.75
N LYS A 14 -25.34 0.58 29.28
CA LYS A 14 -24.87 0.42 27.90
C LYS A 14 -24.83 1.68 27.03
N ASP A 15 -23.64 1.98 26.51
CA ASP A 15 -23.52 2.46 25.13
C ASP A 15 -22.26 1.88 24.48
N GLU A 16 -22.50 0.88 23.62
CA GLU A 16 -21.67 0.65 22.45
C GLU A 16 -21.70 1.93 21.60
N ASN A 17 -20.55 2.47 21.23
CA ASN A 17 -20.51 3.25 19.99
C ASN A 17 -19.16 3.17 19.28
N LEU A 18 -19.10 2.18 18.40
CA LEU A 18 -18.67 2.30 17.01
C LEU A 18 -18.64 3.75 16.51
N ILE A 19 -17.46 4.38 16.47
CA ILE A 19 -17.23 5.50 15.56
C ILE A 19 -16.02 5.17 14.69
N SER A 20 -16.38 4.59 13.56
CA SER A 20 -15.76 4.78 12.26
C SER A 20 -14.98 6.10 12.15
N ASN A 21 -13.65 6.02 12.08
CA ASN A 21 -12.89 7.05 11.39
C ASN A 21 -12.95 6.76 9.89
N LYS A 22 -14.12 7.10 9.35
CA LYS A 22 -14.36 7.34 7.94
C LYS A 22 -13.72 8.69 7.62
N GLU A 23 -12.43 8.68 7.32
CA GLU A 23 -11.78 9.85 6.73
C GLU A 23 -12.13 9.89 5.24
N GLN A 24 -13.30 10.50 5.04
CA GLN A 24 -13.66 11.47 4.01
C GLN A 24 -13.04 11.29 2.61
N SER A 25 -13.94 10.83 1.75
CA SER A 25 -14.00 11.01 0.30
C SER A 25 -13.36 12.32 -0.19
N ASN A 26 -12.41 12.19 -1.11
CA ASN A 26 -12.16 13.22 -2.11
C ASN A 26 -12.81 12.74 -3.41
N SER A 27 -13.80 13.49 -3.88
CA SER A 27 -14.41 13.29 -5.19
C SER A 27 -13.40 13.63 -6.29
N PHE A 28 -12.66 12.63 -6.76
CA PHE A 28 -11.85 12.76 -7.97
C PHE A 28 -11.71 11.39 -8.66
N ASP A 29 -12.81 10.90 -9.25
CA ASP A 29 -12.86 9.69 -10.10
C ASP A 29 -11.90 8.55 -9.72
N ASP A 30 -11.90 8.17 -8.43
CA ASP A 30 -11.03 7.14 -7.84
C ASP A 30 -11.23 5.74 -8.47
N LYS A 31 -12.22 5.58 -9.35
CA LYS A 31 -12.58 4.30 -9.99
C LYS A 31 -11.80 3.99 -11.26
N ASN A 32 -10.96 4.89 -11.77
CA ASN A 32 -10.10 4.60 -12.92
C ASN A 32 -8.67 5.19 -12.77
N TRP A 33 -8.12 5.17 -11.56
CA TRP A 33 -6.77 5.71 -11.28
C TRP A 33 -5.63 4.79 -11.73
N LEU A 34 -5.86 3.51 -12.08
CA LEU A 34 -4.78 2.74 -12.68
C LEU A 34 -4.46 3.37 -14.03
N CYS A 35 -3.48 4.28 -14.03
CA CYS A 35 -2.84 4.82 -15.21
C CYS A 35 -2.64 3.64 -16.16
N SER A 36 -2.92 3.85 -17.44
CA SER A 36 -2.71 2.83 -18.49
C SER A 36 -1.40 2.09 -18.28
N ASP A 37 -0.34 2.81 -17.91
CA ASP A 37 1.00 2.29 -17.68
C ASP A 37 1.11 1.30 -16.51
N LEU A 38 0.22 1.39 -15.52
CA LEU A 38 0.15 0.47 -14.39
C LEU A 38 -0.69 -0.76 -14.74
N ASN A 39 -1.81 -0.61 -15.44
CA ASN A 39 -2.60 -1.74 -15.94
C ASN A 39 -1.81 -2.59 -16.94
N VAL A 40 -1.23 -1.93 -17.95
CA VAL A 40 -0.36 -2.57 -18.96
C VAL A 40 0.78 -3.33 -18.29
N PHE A 41 1.38 -2.75 -17.24
CA PHE A 41 2.44 -3.43 -16.51
C PHE A 41 1.94 -4.70 -15.82
N LEU A 42 0.82 -4.64 -15.09
CA LEU A 42 0.30 -5.79 -14.35
C LEU A 42 -0.12 -6.94 -15.28
N GLU A 43 -0.66 -6.62 -16.46
CA GLU A 43 -1.01 -7.61 -17.49
C GLU A 43 0.22 -8.25 -18.15
N SER A 44 1.36 -7.54 -18.20
CA SER A 44 2.60 -8.04 -18.80
C SER A 44 3.40 -9.02 -17.93
N VAL A 45 3.01 -9.19 -16.65
CA VAL A 45 3.77 -10.02 -15.71
C VAL A 45 3.59 -11.51 -16.03
N ASP A 46 4.69 -12.21 -16.29
CA ASP A 46 4.68 -13.65 -16.50
C ASP A 46 4.90 -14.41 -15.18
N LEU A 47 3.80 -14.70 -14.49
CA LEU A 47 3.84 -15.41 -13.20
C LEU A 47 4.47 -16.80 -13.26
N LYS A 48 4.55 -17.44 -14.44
CA LYS A 48 5.16 -18.77 -14.58
C LYS A 48 6.68 -18.73 -14.46
N ARG A 49 7.28 -17.54 -14.58
CA ARG A 49 8.73 -17.31 -14.49
C ARG A 49 9.19 -16.88 -13.10
N LEU A 50 8.26 -16.80 -12.15
CA LEU A 50 8.51 -16.37 -10.78
C LEU A 50 8.47 -17.56 -9.83
N ASP A 51 9.33 -17.54 -8.81
CA ASP A 51 9.25 -18.48 -7.69
C ASP A 51 8.16 -18.08 -6.68
N GLU A 52 7.91 -18.94 -5.69
CA GLU A 52 6.88 -18.71 -4.67
C GLU A 52 7.08 -17.40 -3.87
N LYS A 53 8.34 -17.03 -3.59
CA LYS A 53 8.68 -15.82 -2.84
C LYS A 53 8.45 -14.59 -3.72
N GLU A 54 8.89 -14.65 -4.97
CA GLU A 54 8.69 -13.57 -5.94
C GLU A 54 7.20 -13.34 -6.22
N ILE A 55 6.41 -14.40 -6.33
CA ILE A 55 4.95 -14.32 -6.41
C ILE A 55 4.38 -13.62 -5.17
N CYS A 56 4.86 -13.94 -3.96
CA CYS A 56 4.40 -13.29 -2.73
C CYS A 56 4.71 -11.79 -2.72
N ILE A 57 5.93 -11.40 -3.13
CA ILE A 57 6.35 -10.00 -3.27
C ILE A 57 5.45 -9.27 -4.28
N HIS A 58 5.20 -9.87 -5.44
CA HIS A 58 4.35 -9.30 -6.47
C HIS A 58 2.90 -9.10 -5.97
N LYS A 59 2.32 -10.11 -5.31
CA LYS A 59 0.97 -10.02 -4.72
C LYS A 59 0.86 -8.91 -3.67
N LYS A 60 1.87 -8.75 -2.80
CA LYS A 60 1.89 -7.69 -1.79
C LYS A 60 1.97 -6.29 -2.41
N HIS A 61 2.72 -6.15 -3.49
CA HIS A 61 2.73 -4.93 -4.27
C HIS A 61 1.37 -4.65 -4.93
N GLN A 62 0.75 -5.64 -5.57
CA GLN A 62 -0.59 -5.50 -6.17
C GLN A 62 -1.65 -5.11 -5.13
N GLU A 63 -1.62 -5.72 -3.94
CA GLU A 63 -2.49 -5.36 -2.82
C GLU A 63 -2.30 -3.90 -2.41
N ALA A 64 -1.05 -3.43 -2.33
CA ALA A 64 -0.76 -2.04 -2.03
C ALA A 64 -1.29 -1.09 -3.11
N LEU A 65 -1.14 -1.43 -4.40
CA LEU A 65 -1.70 -0.64 -5.51
C LEU A 65 -3.23 -0.55 -5.47
N LYS A 66 -3.92 -1.68 -5.22
CA LYS A 66 -5.39 -1.72 -5.09
C LYS A 66 -5.90 -0.83 -3.95
N ASN A 67 -5.11 -0.70 -2.90
CA ASN A 67 -5.41 0.17 -1.76
C ASN A 67 -4.78 1.57 -1.88
N MET A 68 -4.28 1.94 -3.07
CA MET A 68 -3.66 3.25 -3.34
C MET A 68 -2.48 3.59 -2.41
N LYS A 69 -1.81 2.57 -1.87
CA LYS A 69 -0.66 2.70 -0.98
C LYS A 69 0.62 2.90 -1.79
N GLU A 70 1.43 3.85 -1.35
CA GLU A 70 2.72 4.17 -1.95
C GLU A 70 3.84 3.23 -1.49
N THR A 71 3.61 2.45 -0.44
CA THR A 71 4.58 1.50 0.09
C THR A 71 3.93 0.21 0.58
N TYR A 72 4.72 -0.84 0.68
CA TYR A 72 4.36 -2.10 1.34
C TYR A 72 5.56 -2.66 2.11
N LYS A 73 5.31 -3.59 3.02
CA LYS A 73 6.37 -4.35 3.70
C LYS A 73 6.71 -5.57 2.85
N ASP A 74 7.97 -5.66 2.43
CA ASP A 74 8.49 -6.79 1.67
C ASP A 74 8.41 -8.07 2.52
N PRO A 75 7.66 -9.10 2.09
CA PRO A 75 7.52 -10.33 2.86
C PRO A 75 8.83 -11.12 2.98
N GLU A 76 9.79 -10.92 2.08
CA GLU A 76 11.07 -11.61 2.09
C GLU A 76 12.08 -10.91 3.01
N THR A 77 12.24 -9.59 2.85
CA THR A 77 13.31 -8.84 3.52
C THR A 77 12.83 -8.08 4.77
N GLY A 78 11.51 -7.90 4.93
CA GLY A 78 10.92 -7.09 5.98
C GLY A 78 11.03 -5.57 5.77
N TYR A 79 11.70 -5.11 4.71
CA TYR A 79 11.89 -3.69 4.43
C TYR A 79 10.62 -3.01 3.90
N LYS A 80 10.55 -1.69 4.10
CA LYS A 80 9.53 -0.84 3.46
C LYS A 80 9.95 -0.56 2.02
N VAL A 81 9.15 -1.00 1.06
CA VAL A 81 9.42 -0.88 -0.37
C VAL A 81 8.39 0.04 -1.01
N PHE A 82 8.86 0.98 -1.85
CA PHE A 82 8.00 1.86 -2.64
C PHE A 82 7.30 1.09 -3.77
N THR A 83 6.01 1.37 -3.95
CA THR A 83 5.22 0.83 -5.05
C THR A 83 5.51 1.58 -6.36
N ARG A 84 5.05 1.00 -7.47
CA ARG A 84 5.15 1.67 -8.78
C ARG A 84 4.37 2.99 -8.78
N LEU A 85 3.24 3.04 -8.08
CA LEU A 85 2.43 4.25 -7.88
C LEU A 85 3.23 5.39 -7.27
N ALA A 86 4.02 5.15 -6.22
CA ALA A 86 4.84 6.18 -5.58
C ALA A 86 5.84 6.81 -6.57
N HIS A 87 6.42 6.00 -7.45
CA HIS A 87 7.34 6.48 -8.48
C HIS A 87 6.62 7.21 -9.62
N LEU A 88 5.44 6.76 -10.02
CA LEU A 88 4.62 7.47 -11.02
C LEU A 88 4.20 8.85 -10.50
N LYS A 89 3.73 8.95 -9.24
CA LYS A 89 3.43 10.23 -8.59
C LYS A 89 4.65 11.16 -8.53
N ARG A 90 5.84 10.60 -8.32
CA ARG A 90 7.10 11.36 -8.35
C ARG A 90 7.49 11.83 -9.75
N GLY A 91 7.04 11.14 -10.79
CA GLY A 91 7.32 11.46 -12.20
C GLY A 91 8.75 11.20 -12.68
N LYS A 92 9.66 10.68 -11.84
CA LYS A 92 11.05 10.39 -12.23
C LYS A 92 11.72 9.28 -11.43
N CYS A 93 12.75 8.68 -12.02
CA CYS A 93 13.65 7.75 -11.33
C CYS A 93 14.43 8.49 -10.22
N CYS A 94 14.59 7.87 -9.05
CA CYS A 94 15.30 8.46 -7.92
C CYS A 94 16.74 7.95 -7.71
N GLY A 95 17.22 7.06 -8.56
CA GLY A 95 18.59 6.57 -8.52
C GLY A 95 18.94 5.55 -7.43
N ASN A 96 17.97 5.10 -6.65
CA ASN A 96 18.16 4.15 -5.54
C ASN A 96 17.88 2.69 -5.92
N ALA A 97 17.90 2.34 -7.21
CA ALA A 97 17.63 0.98 -7.70
C ALA A 97 16.38 0.33 -7.09
N CYS A 98 15.27 1.08 -7.02
CA CYS A 98 14.04 0.62 -6.38
C CYS A 98 13.43 -0.58 -7.11
N ARG A 99 12.89 -1.52 -6.33
CA ARG A 99 12.29 -2.78 -6.79
C ARG A 99 11.21 -2.59 -7.86
N HIS A 100 10.39 -1.54 -7.75
CA HIS A 100 9.24 -1.29 -8.65
C HIS A 100 9.37 -0.03 -9.52
N CYS A 101 10.59 0.33 -9.92
CA CYS A 101 10.81 1.52 -10.72
C CYS A 101 10.18 1.39 -12.12
N PRO A 102 9.20 2.23 -12.51
CA PRO A 102 8.61 2.20 -13.85
C PRO A 102 9.58 2.70 -14.93
N PHE A 103 10.60 3.47 -14.52
CA PHE A 103 11.54 4.15 -15.41
C PHE A 103 12.84 3.37 -15.62
N GLY A 104 12.84 2.05 -15.55
CA GLY A 104 14.02 1.27 -15.95
C GLY A 104 15.28 1.43 -15.08
N GLN A 105 15.16 1.96 -13.86
CA GLN A 105 16.32 2.33 -13.02
C GLN A 105 17.35 3.24 -13.72
N VAL A 106 16.91 4.08 -14.69
CA VAL A 106 17.81 4.89 -15.54
C VAL A 106 18.76 5.83 -14.76
N ALA A 107 18.33 6.32 -13.60
CA ALA A 107 19.14 7.20 -12.76
C ALA A 107 19.97 6.45 -11.70
N ALA A 108 19.87 5.12 -11.62
CA ALA A 108 20.64 4.33 -10.66
C ALA A 108 22.07 4.11 -11.18
N PRO A 109 23.09 4.19 -10.32
CA PRO A 109 24.46 3.87 -10.72
C PRO A 109 24.56 2.40 -11.11
N GLU A 110 25.43 2.09 -12.07
CA GLU A 110 25.50 0.77 -12.71
C GLU A 110 25.71 -0.37 -11.70
N ASN A 111 26.56 -0.14 -10.70
CA ASN A 111 26.86 -1.09 -9.64
C ASN A 111 25.67 -1.41 -8.70
N ARG A 112 24.57 -0.65 -8.79
CA ARG A 112 23.34 -0.90 -8.01
C ARG A 112 22.18 -1.38 -8.87
N LYS A 113 22.31 -1.37 -10.21
CA LYS A 113 21.22 -1.81 -11.08
C LYS A 113 20.93 -3.29 -10.84
N LYS A 114 19.65 -3.59 -10.81
CA LYS A 114 19.11 -4.92 -10.52
C LYS A 114 18.57 -5.56 -11.78
N LYS A 115 18.37 -6.88 -11.77
CA LYS A 115 17.83 -7.60 -12.93
C LYS A 115 16.31 -7.58 -12.88
N PHE A 116 15.67 -7.30 -14.01
CA PHE A 116 14.21 -7.35 -14.12
C PHE A 116 13.74 -8.81 -14.34
N ASN A 117 12.85 -9.30 -13.48
CA ASN A 117 12.38 -10.69 -13.49
C ASN A 117 10.97 -10.86 -14.11
N THR A 118 10.51 -9.90 -14.93
CA THR A 118 9.13 -9.74 -15.45
C THR A 118 8.14 -9.04 -14.52
N ALA A 119 8.37 -9.03 -13.20
CA ALA A 119 7.47 -8.39 -12.23
C ALA A 119 8.11 -7.22 -11.48
N PHE A 120 9.41 -7.29 -11.19
CA PHE A 120 10.17 -6.28 -10.47
C PHE A 120 11.67 -6.47 -10.65
N TYR A 121 12.45 -5.58 -10.05
CA TYR A 121 13.90 -5.62 -10.03
C TYR A 121 14.42 -6.33 -8.78
N TYR A 122 15.24 -7.37 -8.95
CA TYR A 122 15.92 -8.10 -7.86
C TYR A 122 17.44 -7.99 -7.99
#